data_AF-A0A545TQD9-F1
#
_entry.id   AF-A0A545TQD9-F1
#
_cell.length_a   1.000
_cell.length_b   1.000
_cell.length_c   1.000
_cell.angle_alpha   90.00
_cell.angle_beta   90.00
_cell.angle_gamma   90.00
#
_symmetry.space_group_name_H-M   'P 1'
#
loop_
_entity.id
_entity.type
_entity.pdbx_description
1 polymer ?
#
loop_
_entity_poly.entity_id
_entity_poly.type
_entity_poly.pdbx_seq_one_letter_code
_entity_poly.pdbx_strand_id
1 'polypeptide(L)'
;MKLLTFFFAIFPVLCFSGDEILNQVEIFYVPIGVETYMPMTPENIEESAVFVGEIALTNRRIKKLFKLLGSSSKGEFEIDNLRAKIVLPENKVTYIDNNGGIHSPELETYKLFDSELQAVKKILERVTVKR
;
A
#
# COMPACT_ATOMS: atom_id res chain seq x y z
N MET A 1 -63.28 5.63 20.96
CA MET A 1 -62.37 6.71 20.53
C MET A 1 -61.36 7.00 21.63
N LYS A 2 -60.10 6.62 21.45
CA LYS A 2 -58.93 7.18 22.14
C LYS A 2 -57.73 6.97 21.20
N LEU A 3 -57.18 8.09 20.73
CA LEU A 3 -56.11 8.20 19.75
C LEU A 3 -54.84 7.50 20.25
N LEU A 4 -54.29 6.60 19.44
CA LEU A 4 -52.97 6.01 19.64
C LEU A 4 -51.95 6.92 18.93
N THR A 5 -51.24 7.74 19.69
CA THR A 5 -50.25 8.68 19.17
C THR A 5 -48.99 7.92 18.75
N PHE A 6 -48.78 7.80 17.44
CA PHE A 6 -47.53 7.31 16.84
C PHE A 6 -46.41 8.34 17.07
N PHE A 7 -45.43 8.02 17.92
CA PHE A 7 -44.14 8.72 17.93
C PHE A 7 -43.24 8.02 16.90
N PHE A 8 -43.21 8.54 15.68
CA PHE A 8 -42.16 8.21 14.71
C PHE A 8 -40.89 8.95 15.13
N ALA A 9 -39.94 8.23 15.71
CA ALA A 9 -38.60 8.74 15.96
C ALA A 9 -37.88 8.93 14.62
N ILE A 10 -37.76 10.18 14.19
CA ILE A 10 -36.91 10.58 13.07
C ILE A 10 -35.47 10.55 13.60
N PHE A 11 -34.77 9.44 13.38
CA PHE A 11 -33.31 9.42 13.42
C PHE A 11 -32.81 9.83 12.02
N PRO A 12 -32.31 11.06 11.81
CA PRO A 12 -31.50 11.32 10.64
C PRO A 12 -30.19 10.55 10.83
N VAL A 13 -30.04 9.50 10.04
CA VAL A 13 -28.82 8.76 9.79
C VAL A 13 -27.70 9.77 9.52
N LEU A 14 -26.76 9.88 10.46
CA LEU A 14 -25.47 10.52 10.21
C LEU A 14 -24.81 9.76 9.05
N CYS A 15 -24.85 10.35 7.86
CA CYS A 15 -23.97 9.95 6.76
C CYS A 15 -22.53 10.20 7.19
N PHE A 16 -21.91 9.18 7.79
CA PHE A 16 -20.48 9.11 8.01
C PHE A 16 -19.84 8.76 6.67
N SER A 17 -19.51 9.78 5.88
CA SER A 17 -18.73 9.66 4.64
C SER A 17 -17.34 10.27 4.84
N GLY A 18 -16.73 10.00 6.01
CA GLY A 18 -15.42 10.54 6.41
C GLY A 18 -14.31 9.49 6.58
N ASP A 19 -14.66 8.21 6.80
CA ASP A 19 -13.69 7.16 7.16
C ASP A 19 -13.08 6.42 5.96
N GLU A 20 -13.58 6.64 4.74
CA GLU A 20 -13.08 5.91 3.57
C GLU A 20 -11.73 6.42 3.06
N ILE A 21 -11.37 7.69 3.29
CA ILE A 21 -10.07 8.26 2.87
C ILE A 21 -8.95 7.81 3.82
N LEU A 22 -9.25 7.60 5.11
CA LEU A 22 -8.27 7.21 6.13
C LEU A 22 -7.80 5.74 6.03
N ASN A 23 -8.35 4.95 5.11
CA ASN A 23 -8.10 3.51 5.02
C ASN A 23 -7.55 3.07 3.66
N GLN A 24 -6.89 3.97 2.93
CA GLN A 24 -6.34 3.69 1.61
C GLN A 24 -4.81 3.68 1.64
N VAL A 25 -4.23 2.95 0.70
CA VAL A 25 -2.79 2.95 0.45
C VAL A 25 -2.53 3.43 -0.95
N GLU A 26 -1.52 4.27 -1.09
CA GLU A 26 -0.98 4.66 -2.38
C GLU A 26 0.24 3.82 -2.69
N ILE A 27 0.37 3.39 -3.93
CA ILE A 27 1.52 2.59 -4.37
C ILE A 27 2.09 3.22 -5.64
N PHE A 28 3.39 3.47 -5.61
CA PHE A 28 4.21 3.79 -6.78
C PHE A 28 5.11 2.58 -7.05
N TYR A 29 5.08 2.05 -8.26
CA TYR A 29 5.75 0.80 -8.59
C TYR A 29 6.47 0.86 -9.93
N VAL A 30 7.74 0.43 -9.94
CA VAL A 30 8.54 0.28 -11.16
C VAL A 30 8.34 -1.14 -11.70
N PRO A 31 7.65 -1.35 -12.84
CA PRO A 31 7.35 -2.69 -13.33
C PRO A 31 8.59 -3.56 -13.56
N ILE A 32 8.46 -4.87 -13.40
CA ILE A 32 9.56 -5.80 -13.67
C ILE A 32 9.89 -5.80 -15.16
N GLY A 33 11.18 -5.85 -15.47
CA GLY A 33 11.67 -5.74 -16.85
C GLY A 33 11.79 -4.30 -17.34
N VAL A 34 11.37 -3.31 -16.54
CA VAL A 34 11.73 -1.90 -16.78
C VAL A 34 13.09 -1.67 -16.14
N GLU A 35 14.09 -1.48 -16.98
CA GLU A 35 15.40 -0.97 -16.59
C GLU A 35 15.34 0.55 -16.51
N THR A 36 15.85 1.10 -15.41
CA THR A 36 15.92 2.55 -15.22
C THR A 36 17.34 3.00 -15.54
N TYR A 37 17.49 3.94 -16.48
CA TYR A 37 18.80 4.51 -16.83
C TYR A 37 19.39 5.37 -15.70
N MET A 38 18.56 5.73 -14.72
CA MET A 38 18.95 6.40 -13.49
C MET A 38 18.56 5.54 -12.28
N PRO A 39 19.30 5.63 -11.16
CA PRO A 39 18.90 5.02 -9.90
C PRO A 39 17.48 5.47 -9.51
N MET A 40 16.69 4.54 -8.97
CA MET A 40 15.35 4.85 -8.47
C MET A 40 15.46 5.13 -6.97
N THR A 41 15.15 6.35 -6.57
CA THR A 41 15.39 6.86 -5.21
C THR A 41 14.09 7.41 -4.61
N PRO A 42 14.04 7.69 -3.29
CA PRO A 42 12.87 8.33 -2.67
C PRO A 42 12.47 9.64 -3.34
N GLU A 43 13.43 10.39 -3.87
CA GLU A 43 13.24 11.72 -4.47
C GLU A 43 12.59 11.66 -5.85
N ASN A 44 12.77 10.58 -6.62
CA ASN A 44 12.34 10.52 -8.03
C ASN A 44 11.26 9.45 -8.32
N ILE A 45 10.96 8.57 -7.37
CA ILE A 45 10.07 7.42 -7.60
C ILE A 45 8.63 7.82 -7.94
N GLU A 46 8.11 8.91 -7.39
CA GLU A 46 6.74 9.35 -7.68
C GLU A 46 6.57 9.83 -9.12
N GLU A 47 7.61 10.45 -9.68
CA GLU A 47 7.61 10.99 -11.04
C GLU A 47 7.89 9.91 -12.09
N SER A 48 8.66 8.88 -11.71
CA SER A 48 9.22 7.91 -12.65
C SER A 48 8.52 6.54 -12.63
N ALA A 49 7.76 6.23 -11.58
CA ALA A 49 7.10 4.94 -11.42
C ALA A 49 5.61 4.98 -11.85
N VAL A 50 5.03 3.80 -12.00
CA VAL A 50 3.59 3.66 -12.25
C VAL A 50 2.84 3.91 -10.93
N PHE A 51 2.01 4.96 -10.90
CA PHE A 51 1.06 5.16 -9.82
C PHE A 51 -0.12 4.18 -9.96
N VAL A 52 -0.27 3.32 -8.96
CA VAL A 52 -1.30 2.26 -8.94
C VAL A 52 -2.68 2.84 -8.57
N GLY A 53 -2.72 3.98 -7.89
CA GLY A 53 -3.94 4.57 -7.33
C GLY A 53 -4.07 4.35 -5.82
N GLU A 54 -5.11 4.93 -5.23
CA GLU A 54 -5.50 4.69 -3.84
C GLU A 54 -6.27 3.36 -3.75
N ILE A 55 -5.75 2.43 -2.94
CA ILE A 55 -6.34 1.09 -2.77
C ILE A 55 -6.74 0.90 -1.32
N ALA A 56 -7.99 0.50 -1.07
CA ALA A 56 -8.43 0.20 0.29
C ALA A 56 -7.55 -0.87 0.98
N LEU A 57 -7.17 -0.62 2.24
CA LEU A 57 -6.47 -1.57 3.12
C LEU A 57 -7.23 -2.90 3.28
N THR A 58 -8.56 -2.86 3.11
CA THR A 58 -9.42 -4.05 3.17
C THR A 58 -9.23 -4.99 1.97
N ASN A 59 -8.62 -4.49 0.87
CA ASN A 59 -8.37 -5.27 -0.33
C ASN A 59 -7.53 -6.51 -0.02
N ARG A 60 -8.01 -7.69 -0.46
CA ARG A 60 -7.37 -8.98 -0.19
C ARG A 60 -5.91 -9.03 -0.63
N ARG A 61 -5.54 -8.36 -1.73
CA ARG A 61 -4.16 -8.31 -2.23
C ARG A 61 -3.27 -7.44 -1.36
N ILE A 62 -3.79 -6.31 -0.89
CA ILE A 62 -3.09 -5.41 0.02
C ILE A 62 -2.88 -6.06 1.39
N LYS A 63 -3.90 -6.72 1.95
CA LYS A 63 -3.73 -7.55 3.16
C LYS A 63 -2.66 -8.62 3.00
N LYS A 64 -2.62 -9.28 1.84
CA LYS A 64 -1.61 -10.30 1.55
C LYS A 64 -0.21 -9.67 1.42
N LEU A 65 -0.10 -8.50 0.80
CA LEU A 65 1.15 -7.74 0.70
C LEU A 65 1.71 -7.46 2.09
N PHE A 66 0.94 -6.83 2.99
CA PHE A 66 1.41 -6.53 4.34
C PHE A 66 1.76 -7.76 5.16
N LYS A 67 1.02 -8.87 4.98
CA LYS A 67 1.39 -10.14 5.62
C LYS A 67 2.77 -10.65 5.17
N LEU A 68 3.12 -10.48 3.90
CA LEU A 68 4.44 -10.85 3.37
C LEU A 68 5.52 -9.89 3.85
N LEU A 69 5.23 -8.58 3.94
CA LEU A 69 6.19 -7.61 4.49
C LEU A 69 6.49 -7.92 5.97
N GLY A 70 5.47 -8.34 6.73
CA GLY A 70 5.61 -8.72 8.14
C GLY A 70 6.30 -10.07 8.42
N SER A 71 6.55 -10.91 7.40
CA SER A 71 7.33 -12.15 7.57
C SER A 71 8.82 -12.00 7.29
N SER A 72 9.25 -10.79 6.92
CA SER A 72 10.65 -10.46 6.68
C SER A 72 11.50 -10.53 7.95
N SER A 73 12.81 -10.69 7.77
CA SER A 73 13.81 -10.66 8.84
C SER A 73 14.75 -9.48 8.66
N LYS A 74 15.52 -9.10 9.70
CA LYS A 74 16.52 -8.02 9.56
C LYS A 74 17.45 -8.31 8.39
N GLY A 75 17.71 -7.29 7.58
CA GLY A 75 18.54 -7.44 6.40
C GLY A 75 18.90 -6.13 5.75
N GLU A 76 19.64 -6.24 4.65
CA GLU A 76 20.11 -5.09 3.87
C GLU A 76 19.00 -4.45 3.05
N PHE A 77 19.14 -3.15 2.83
CA PHE A 77 18.26 -2.34 2.00
C PHE A 77 19.08 -1.34 1.18
N GLU A 78 18.76 -1.22 -0.11
CA GLU A 78 19.43 -0.37 -1.08
C GLU A 78 18.55 0.83 -1.45
N ILE A 79 18.82 1.98 -0.82
CA ILE A 79 18.03 3.23 -0.98
C ILE A 79 18.00 3.75 -2.42
N ASP A 80 19.05 3.50 -3.22
CA ASP A 80 19.18 4.00 -4.60
C ASP A 80 18.62 3.01 -5.65
N ASN A 81 17.98 1.92 -5.20
CA ASN A 81 17.54 0.83 -6.06
C ASN A 81 16.08 0.44 -5.82
N LEU A 82 15.24 1.46 -5.61
CA LEU A 82 13.85 1.26 -5.22
C LEU A 82 13.01 0.62 -6.33
N ARG A 83 12.13 -0.30 -5.92
CA ARG A 83 11.14 -0.96 -6.77
C ARG A 83 9.73 -0.48 -6.47
N ALA A 84 9.45 -0.16 -5.21
CA ALA A 84 8.15 0.34 -4.79
C ALA A 84 8.24 1.35 -3.65
N LYS A 85 7.33 2.32 -3.69
CA LYS A 85 6.97 3.19 -2.56
C LYS A 85 5.51 2.90 -2.22
N ILE A 86 5.25 2.63 -0.94
CA ILE A 86 3.91 2.40 -0.40
C ILE A 86 3.65 3.48 0.65
N VAL A 87 2.65 4.32 0.41
CA VAL A 87 2.21 5.33 1.37
C VAL A 87 0.99 4.76 2.09
N LEU A 88 1.13 4.56 3.40
CA LEU A 88 0.07 4.17 4.31
C LEU A 88 -0.69 5.42 4.80
N PRO A 89 -1.86 5.25 5.44
CA PRO A 89 -2.50 6.33 6.18
C PRO A 89 -1.53 6.99 7.17
N GLU A 90 -1.78 8.26 7.49
CA GLU A 90 -0.90 9.09 8.32
C GLU A 90 0.48 9.39 7.69
N ASN A 91 0.61 9.26 6.37
CA ASN A 91 1.84 9.50 5.60
C ASN A 91 3.03 8.63 6.01
N LYS A 92 2.78 7.43 6.55
CA LYS A 92 3.84 6.46 6.83
C LYS A 92 4.30 5.83 5.52
N VAL A 93 5.58 5.96 5.19
CA VAL A 93 6.11 5.49 3.90
C VAL A 93 6.95 4.23 4.08
N THR A 94 6.60 3.17 3.35
CA THR A 94 7.42 1.96 3.23
C THR A 94 8.02 1.88 1.84
N TYR A 95 9.33 1.65 1.78
CA TYR A 95 10.06 1.41 0.55
C TYR A 95 10.43 -0.06 0.41
N ILE A 96 10.47 -0.55 -0.83
CA ILE A 96 10.96 -1.87 -1.18
C ILE A 96 11.96 -1.71 -2.31
N ASP A 97 13.17 -2.25 -2.16
CA ASP A 97 14.19 -2.25 -3.20
C ASP A 97 14.06 -3.45 -4.17
N ASN A 98 14.93 -3.49 -5.19
CA ASN A 98 14.95 -4.55 -6.20
C ASN A 98 15.21 -5.96 -5.67
N ASN A 99 15.91 -6.03 -4.54
CA ASN A 99 16.41 -7.23 -3.88
C ASN A 99 15.52 -7.66 -2.70
N GLY A 100 14.39 -6.98 -2.51
CA GLY A 100 13.43 -7.28 -1.45
C GLY A 100 13.81 -6.73 -0.09
N GLY A 101 14.79 -5.84 -0.02
CA GLY A 101 15.02 -5.01 1.16
C GLY A 101 13.82 -4.10 1.40
N ILE A 102 13.44 -3.93 2.66
CA ILE A 102 12.31 -3.14 3.12
C ILE A 102 12.82 -2.10 4.11
N HIS A 103 12.43 -0.85 3.90
CA HIS A 103 12.60 0.23 4.88
C HIS A 103 11.24 0.83 5.19
N SER A 104 10.85 0.86 6.47
CA SER A 104 9.60 1.48 6.92
C SER A 104 9.83 2.31 8.18
N PRO A 105 8.90 3.17 8.62
CA PRO A 105 9.12 4.04 9.78
C PRO A 105 9.07 3.28 11.10
N GLU A 106 8.38 2.14 11.12
CA GLU A 106 8.15 1.32 12.32
C GLU A 106 9.19 0.21 12.48
N LEU A 107 10.00 -0.02 11.45
CA LEU A 107 10.99 -1.08 11.37
C LEU A 107 12.34 -0.47 10.98
N GLU A 108 13.46 -1.06 11.41
CA GLU A 108 14.75 -0.80 10.75
C GLU A 108 14.71 -1.37 9.31
N THR A 109 15.83 -1.84 8.78
CA THR A 109 15.88 -2.50 7.48
C THR A 109 15.62 -4.00 7.61
N TYR A 110 14.73 -4.51 6.77
CA TYR A 110 14.37 -5.92 6.70
C TYR A 110 14.56 -6.44 5.28
N LYS A 111 14.57 -7.75 5.08
CA LYS A 111 14.72 -8.38 3.77
C LYS A 111 13.74 -9.54 3.62
N LEU A 112 13.05 -9.54 2.49
CA LEU A 112 12.18 -10.64 2.06
C LEU A 112 13.03 -11.82 1.62
N PHE A 113 12.54 -13.04 1.88
CA PHE A 113 13.07 -14.22 1.20
C PHE A 113 12.70 -14.18 -0.29
N ASP A 114 13.47 -14.86 -1.15
CA ASP A 114 13.24 -14.88 -2.60
C ASP A 114 11.79 -15.25 -2.96
N SER A 115 11.23 -16.25 -2.28
CA SER A 115 9.85 -16.69 -2.52
C SER A 115 8.80 -15.62 -2.18
N GLU A 116 9.07 -14.80 -1.16
CA GLU A 116 8.20 -13.70 -0.74
C GLU A 116 8.35 -12.52 -1.67
N LEU A 117 9.59 -12.18 -2.06
CA LEU A 117 9.88 -11.16 -3.06
C LEU A 117 9.14 -11.46 -4.37
N GLN A 118 9.17 -12.71 -4.85
CA GLN A 118 8.42 -13.14 -6.03
C GLN A 118 6.90 -13.01 -5.83
N ALA A 119 6.40 -13.26 -4.62
CA ALA A 119 4.98 -13.09 -4.32
C ALA A 119 4.56 -11.61 -4.27
N VAL A 120 5.40 -10.73 -3.69
CA VAL A 120 5.21 -9.28 -3.65
C VAL A 120 5.20 -8.72 -5.07
N LYS A 121 6.20 -9.07 -5.89
CA LYS A 121 6.32 -8.71 -7.31
C LYS A 121 5.02 -9.01 -8.08
N LYS A 122 4.51 -10.23 -7.97
CA LYS A 122 3.24 -10.65 -8.60
C LYS A 122 2.01 -9.88 -8.09
N ILE A 123 2.00 -9.48 -6.83
CA ILE A 123 0.90 -8.68 -6.27
C ILE A 123 0.94 -7.28 -6.88
N LEU A 124 2.11 -6.64 -6.89
CA LEU A 124 2.32 -5.27 -7.41
C LEU A 124 2.01 -5.16 -8.92
N GLU A 125 2.39 -6.14 -9.73
CA GLU A 125 2.00 -6.22 -11.14
C GLU A 125 0.47 -6.34 -11.32
N ARG A 126 -0.20 -7.15 -10.49
CA ARG A 126 -1.65 -7.38 -10.62
C ARG A 126 -2.49 -6.20 -10.17
N VAL A 127 -1.96 -5.36 -9.29
CA VAL A 127 -2.66 -4.13 -8.89
C VAL A 127 -2.44 -3.02 -9.91
N THR A 128 -1.32 -3.01 -10.65
CA THR A 128 -1.06 -2.03 -11.73
C THR A 128 -1.78 -2.33 -13.04
N VAL A 129 -1.91 -3.59 -13.44
CA VAL A 129 -2.44 -3.97 -14.78
C VAL A 129 -3.96 -3.86 -14.92
N LYS A 130 -4.72 -3.67 -13.84
CA LYS A 130 -6.17 -3.45 -13.94
C LYS A 130 -6.50 -2.00 -14.31
N ARG A 131 -6.43 -1.67 -15.59
CA ARG A 131 -7.18 -0.58 -16.23
C ARG A 131 -7.89 -1.12 -17.46
#